data_AF-A0A2X0IAC4-F1
#
_entry.id   AF-A0A2X0IAC4-F1
#
_cell.length_a   1.000
_cell.length_b   1.000
_cell.length_c   1.000
_cell.angle_alpha   90.00
_cell.angle_beta   90.00
_cell.angle_gamma   90.00
#
_symmetry.space_group_name_H-M   'P 1'
#
loop_
_entity.id
_entity.type
_entity.pdbx_description
1 polymer ?
#
loop_
_entity_poly.entity_id
_entity_poly.type
_entity_poly.pdbx_seq_one_letter_code
_entity_poly.pdbx_strand_id
1 'polypeptide(L)'
;MATTAEDLPREEVTTACGRRIRIGEFRVGATAGTRSRVTLDVGPEPGGRSRAWAGLTPAEARAVAALLLHRATLAEGEDTARSGR
;
A
#
# COMPACT_ATOMS: atom_id res chain seq x y z
N MET A 1 -13.22 -2.99 -25.66
CA MET A 1 -11.75 -3.07 -25.77
C MET A 1 -11.23 -3.50 -24.41
N ALA A 2 -10.67 -4.70 -24.31
CA ALA A 2 -10.18 -5.26 -23.06
C ALA A 2 -8.93 -4.48 -22.64
N THR A 3 -9.00 -3.76 -21.52
CA THR A 3 -7.82 -3.29 -20.79
C THR A 3 -7.12 -4.54 -20.27
N THR A 4 -6.16 -5.07 -21.01
CA THR A 4 -5.29 -6.13 -20.51
C THR A 4 -4.38 -5.49 -19.47
N ALA A 5 -4.88 -5.43 -18.25
CA ALA A 5 -4.08 -5.13 -17.08
C ALA A 5 -3.08 -6.27 -16.91
N GLU A 6 -1.83 -6.03 -17.30
CA GLU A 6 -0.76 -6.93 -16.91
C GLU A 6 -0.56 -6.77 -15.40
N ASP A 7 -0.99 -7.79 -14.64
CA ASP A 7 -0.82 -7.85 -13.19
C ASP A 7 0.62 -8.30 -12.92
N LEU A 8 1.51 -7.32 -12.70
CA LEU A 8 2.88 -7.57 -12.29
C LEU A 8 2.91 -8.20 -10.89
N PRO A 9 3.96 -8.96 -10.52
CA PRO A 9 4.03 -9.64 -9.22
C PRO A 9 3.80 -8.64 -8.09
N ARG A 10 2.85 -8.96 -7.22
CA ARG A 10 2.48 -8.13 -6.07
C ARG A 10 3.28 -8.55 -4.85
N GLU A 11 3.88 -7.58 -4.19
CA GLU A 11 4.49 -7.78 -2.88
C GLU A 11 3.39 -7.81 -1.81
N GLU A 12 3.50 -8.71 -0.84
CA GLU A 12 2.52 -8.87 0.24
C GLU A 12 3.19 -8.73 1.61
N VAL A 13 2.59 -7.94 2.49
CA VAL A 13 2.97 -7.81 3.90
C VAL A 13 1.77 -8.18 4.76
N THR A 14 1.99 -9.01 5.78
CA THR A 14 0.97 -9.32 6.79
C THR A 14 1.27 -8.53 8.06
N THR A 15 0.31 -7.74 8.53
CA THR A 15 0.44 -6.98 9.76
C THR A 15 0.31 -7.88 11.00
N ALA A 16 0.74 -7.41 12.16
CA ALA A 16 0.63 -8.13 13.43
C ALA A 16 -0.83 -8.51 13.80
N CYS A 17 -1.82 -7.75 13.33
CA CYS A 17 -3.24 -8.07 13.52
C CYS A 17 -3.79 -9.07 12.47
N GLY A 18 -2.93 -9.68 11.66
CA GLY A 18 -3.30 -10.69 10.66
C GLY A 18 -3.85 -10.10 9.36
N ARG A 19 -3.66 -8.79 9.13
CA ARG A 19 -4.20 -8.12 7.95
C ARG A 19 -3.20 -8.17 6.79
N ARG A 20 -3.66 -8.61 5.62
CA ARG A 20 -2.84 -8.69 4.41
C ARG A 20 -2.90 -7.38 3.63
N ILE A 21 -1.75 -6.79 3.34
CA ILE A 21 -1.58 -5.61 2.49
C ILE A 21 -0.82 -6.06 1.23
N ARG A 22 -1.38 -5.80 0.05
CA ARG A 22 -0.73 -6.09 -1.23
C ARG A 22 -0.37 -4.82 -1.97
N ILE A 23 0.84 -4.77 -2.49
CA ILE A 23 1.36 -3.67 -3.28
C ILE A 23 1.73 -4.23 -4.65
N GLY A 24 1.31 -3.57 -5.71
CA GLY A 24 1.63 -3.99 -7.08
C GLY A 24 1.72 -2.82 -8.03
N GLU A 25 2.15 -3.08 -9.27
CA GLU A 25 2.11 -2.09 -10.35
C GLU A 25 0.94 -2.42 -11.29
N PHE A 26 0.19 -1.38 -11.66
CA PHE A 26 -0.89 -1.44 -12.63
C PHE A 26 -0.64 -0.39 -13.71
N ARG A 27 -0.56 -0.82 -14.96
CA ARG A 27 -0.36 0.09 -16.10
C ARG A 27 -1.68 0.38 -16.78
N VAL A 28 -1.97 1.67 -16.97
CA VAL A 28 -3.20 2.12 -17.65
C VAL A 28 -2.85 2.75 -18.98
N GLY A 29 -3.19 2.10 -20.09
CA GLY A 29 -3.16 2.71 -21.43
C GLY A 29 -3.12 1.72 -22.60
N ALA A 30 -3.75 2.10 -23.71
CA ALA A 30 -3.56 1.48 -25.01
C ALA A 30 -2.75 2.42 -25.91
N THR A 31 -1.61 1.94 -26.41
CA THR A 31 -0.88 2.40 -27.61
C THR A 31 -0.18 3.78 -27.65
N ALA A 32 -0.36 4.75 -26.74
CA ALA A 32 0.42 6.01 -26.82
C ALA A 32 0.66 6.79 -25.51
N GLY A 33 0.43 6.20 -24.32
CA GLY A 33 0.51 6.97 -23.07
C GLY A 33 0.26 6.14 -21.83
N THR A 34 1.04 5.08 -21.66
CA THR A 34 0.92 4.19 -20.50
C THR A 34 1.25 4.95 -19.21
N ARG A 35 0.25 5.11 -18.34
CA ARG A 35 0.45 5.68 -17.00
C ARG A 35 0.64 4.53 -16.02
N SER A 36 1.85 4.43 -15.45
CA SER A 36 2.12 3.49 -14.35
C SER A 36 1.40 3.97 -13.09
N ARG A 37 0.74 3.04 -12.39
CA ARG A 37 0.09 3.23 -11.10
C ARG A 37 0.64 2.20 -10.13
N VAL A 38 0.85 2.61 -8.89
CA VAL A 38 1.12 1.69 -7.78
C VAL A 38 -0.22 1.39 -7.13
N THR A 39 -0.56 0.12 -6.98
CA THR A 39 -1.78 -0.33 -6.30
C THR A 39 -1.46 -0.64 -4.84
N LEU A 40 -2.34 -0.19 -3.95
CA LEU A 40 -2.34 -0.55 -2.54
C LEU A 40 -3.69 -1.21 -2.23
N ASP A 41 -3.68 -2.50 -1.93
CA ASP A 41 -4.86 -3.26 -1.52
C ASP A 41 -4.71 -3.67 -0.06
N VAL A 42 -5.51 -3.05 0.81
CA VAL A 42 -5.64 -3.45 2.20
C VAL A 42 -6.77 -4.47 2.26
N GLY A 43 -6.37 -5.73 2.48
CA GLY A 43 -7.28 -6.84 2.61
C GLY A 43 -8.30 -6.67 3.73
N PRO A 44 -9.29 -7.57 3.81
CA PRO A 44 -10.36 -7.47 4.79
C PRO A 44 -9.83 -7.35 6.23
N GLU A 45 -10.54 -6.60 7.08
CA GLU A 45 -10.36 -6.70 8.52
C GLU A 45 -10.48 -8.15 8.99
N PRO A 46 -9.86 -8.53 10.12
CA PRO A 46 -10.26 -9.74 10.84
C PRO A 46 -11.78 -9.70 11.05
N GLY A 47 -12.51 -10.64 10.45
CA GLY A 47 -13.98 -10.65 10.42
C GLY A 47 -14.63 -10.12 9.13
N GLY A 48 -13.86 -9.79 8.09
CA GLY A 48 -14.32 -9.74 6.70
C GLY A 48 -14.98 -8.44 6.23
N ARG A 49 -15.15 -7.42 7.08
CA ARG A 49 -16.11 -6.33 6.82
C ARG A 49 -15.60 -5.17 5.96
N SER A 50 -14.30 -4.85 6.00
CA SER A 50 -13.75 -3.66 5.34
C SER A 50 -12.56 -4.02 4.47
N ARG A 51 -12.63 -3.73 3.17
CA ARG A 51 -11.51 -3.79 2.22
C ARG A 51 -11.30 -2.40 1.64
N ALA A 52 -10.05 -1.93 1.60
CA ALA A 52 -9.71 -0.65 0.99
C ALA A 52 -8.73 -0.89 -0.16
N TRP A 53 -8.94 -0.18 -1.27
CA TRP A 53 -8.04 -0.22 -2.41
C TRP A 53 -7.81 1.18 -2.95
N ALA A 54 -6.56 1.48 -3.33
CA ALA A 54 -6.21 2.73 -3.99
C ALA A 54 -5.21 2.48 -5.13
N GLY A 55 -5.41 3.19 -6.24
CA GLY A 55 -4.44 3.32 -7.32
C GLY A 55 -3.72 4.67 -7.21
N LEU A 56 -2.43 4.64 -6.90
CA LEU A 56 -1.58 5.80 -6.69
C LEU A 56 -0.71 6.05 -7.92
N THR A 57 -0.43 7.30 -8.25
CA THR A 57 0.73 7.63 -9.10
C THR A 57 2.04 7.28 -8.37
N PRO A 58 3.17 7.16 -9.09
CA PRO A 58 4.47 6.99 -8.44
C PRO A 58 4.83 8.12 -7.46
N ALA A 59 4.37 9.36 -7.70
CA ALA A 59 4.60 10.49 -6.79
C ALA A 59 3.79 10.35 -5.50
N GLU A 60 2.50 10.02 -5.61
CA GLU A 60 1.63 9.79 -4.46
C GLU A 60 2.08 8.59 -3.63
N ALA A 61 2.54 7.50 -4.27
CA ALA A 61 3.08 6.33 -3.58
C ALA A 61 4.31 6.70 -2.74
N ARG A 62 5.22 7.52 -3.27
CA ARG A 62 6.38 8.04 -2.51
C ARG A 62 5.95 8.92 -1.34
N ALA A 63 4.94 9.77 -1.52
CA ALA A 63 4.42 10.61 -0.44
C ALA A 63 3.79 9.77 0.68
N VAL A 64 3.01 8.75 0.35
CA VAL A 64 2.44 7.80 1.31
C VAL A 64 3.54 7.06 2.06
N ALA A 65 4.56 6.56 1.36
CA ALA A 65 5.70 5.88 1.98
C ALA A 65 6.43 6.79 2.98
N ALA A 66 6.67 8.05 2.61
CA ALA A 66 7.30 9.02 3.52
C ALA A 66 6.46 9.26 4.79
N LEU A 67 5.14 9.36 4.66
CA LEU A 67 4.23 9.49 5.81
C LEU A 67 4.24 8.24 6.69
N LEU A 68 4.24 7.04 6.10
CA LEU A 68 4.33 5.78 6.84
C LEU A 68 5.62 5.70 7.66
N LEU A 69 6.77 6.00 7.03
CA LEU A 69 8.07 6.00 7.71
C LEU A 69 8.10 7.03 8.85
N HIS A 70 7.60 8.24 8.60
CA HIS A 70 7.54 9.27 9.64
C HIS A 70 6.71 8.82 10.85
N ARG A 71 5.55 8.19 10.62
CA ARG A 71 4.70 7.68 11.70
C ARG A 71 5.32 6.50 12.44
N ALA A 72 6.05 5.62 11.75
CA ALA A 72 6.78 4.53 12.39
C ALA A 72 7.83 5.06 13.37
N THR A 73 8.64 6.03 12.95
CA THR A 73 9.64 6.67 13.83
C THR A 73 9.02 7.30 15.07
N LEU A 74 7.86 7.97 14.93
CA LEU A 74 7.16 8.54 16.08
C LEU A 74 6.67 7.45 17.06
N ALA A 75 6.08 6.37 16.55
CA ALA A 75 5.57 5.28 17.39
C ALA A 75 6.70 4.58 18.17
N GLU A 76 7.84 4.32 17.52
CA GLU A 76 9.04 3.74 18.14
C GLU A 76 9.61 4.65 19.25
N GLY A 77 9.62 5.97 19.01
CA GLY A 77 10.04 6.96 20.00
C GLY A 77 9.12 7.01 21.23
N GLU A 78 7.81 6.91 21.04
CA GLU A 78 6.83 6.86 22.14
C GLU A 78 6.95 5.58 22.97
N ASP A 79 7.18 4.43 22.34
CA ASP A 79 7.35 3.16 23.04
C ASP A 79 8.62 3.15 23.89
N THR A 80 9.71 3.74 23.38
CA THR A 80 10.94 3.94 24.16
C THR A 80 10.69 4.83 25.38
N ALA A 81 9.93 5.91 25.22
CA ALA A 81 9.55 6.80 26.32
C ALA A 81 8.56 6.16 27.32
N ARG A 82 7.78 5.16 26.89
CA ARG A 82 6.85 4.41 27.76
C ARG A 82 7.55 3.29 28.52
N SER A 83 8.57 2.65 27.93
CA SER A 83 9.34 1.57 28.57
C SER A 83 10.34 2.05 29.62
N GLY A 84 10.66 3.34 29.66
CA GLY A 84 11.56 3.96 30.66
C GLY A 84 10.84 4.53 31.89
N ARG A 85 9.54 4.30 32.05
CA ARG A 85 8.75 4.63 33.26
C ARG A 85 8.41 3.36 34.03
#